data_AF-A0A937VKS9-F1
#
_entry.id   AF-A0A937VKS9-F1
#
_cell.length_a   1.000
_cell.length_b   1.000
_cell.length_c   1.000
_cell.angle_alpha   90.00
_cell.angle_beta   90.00
_cell.angle_gamma   90.00
#
_symmetry.space_group_name_H-M   'P 1'
#
loop_
_entity.id
_entity.type
_entity.pdbx_description
1 polymer ?
#
loop_
_entity_poly.entity_id
_entity_poly.type
_entity_poly.pdbx_seq_one_letter_code
_entity_poly.pdbx_strand_id
1 'polypeptide(L)'
;VRVSIDGPPTIHDRNRPLADGRPSSSLVAAGIERLLSVLPDSTGRATLVRADELQEVRETLAAVGFRSFDILPASPTVVGQEEMAARRRESLAARLEHYGATVAELVRCARERDTAGLRRLCPDPDVLARIRDVEDPHGRRYFRCSAARSYCVADTSGDLYPCQRFAGDCTHRIGSLAEGLTDRARYLDSAVVHSLPCRSCWARYICGGGCAYDNTVASGSAFDPDPAFCDFLRATVELAVVTLCRLKSEERAFLTEQGALPARVCPLDL
;
A
#
# COMPACT_ATOMS: atom_id res chain seq x y z
N VAL A 1 -11.02 -3.44 12.44
CA VAL A 1 -10.85 -1.96 12.46
C VAL A 1 -9.42 -1.63 12.05
N ARG A 2 -9.17 -0.48 11.42
CA ARG A 2 -7.82 -0.01 11.12
C ARG A 2 -7.50 1.21 11.99
N VAL A 3 -6.36 1.20 12.69
CA VAL A 3 -5.96 2.24 13.64
C VAL A 3 -4.75 2.99 13.12
N SER A 4 -4.82 4.32 13.14
CA SER A 4 -3.69 5.17 12.78
C SER A 4 -2.67 5.25 13.91
N ILE A 5 -1.44 4.83 13.64
CA ILE A 5 -0.30 4.96 14.54
C ILE A 5 0.97 5.09 13.71
N ASP A 6 1.64 6.24 13.79
CA ASP A 6 2.76 6.56 12.90
C ASP A 6 4.13 6.11 13.45
N GLY A 7 4.20 5.46 14.61
CA GLY A 7 5.45 5.03 15.25
C GLY A 7 5.48 5.34 16.75
N PRO A 8 6.67 5.48 17.37
CA PRO A 8 6.80 5.83 18.78
C PRO A 8 6.30 7.26 19.03
N PRO A 9 6.09 7.66 20.30
CA PRO A 9 5.53 8.97 20.65
C PRO A 9 6.22 10.15 19.95
N THR A 10 7.56 10.14 19.84
CA THR A 10 8.36 11.17 19.16
C THR A 10 7.96 11.40 17.70
N ILE A 11 7.65 10.32 16.97
CA ILE A 11 7.23 10.36 15.57
C ILE A 11 5.72 10.61 15.47
N HIS A 12 4.92 9.90 16.28
CA HIS A 12 3.47 9.98 16.25
C HIS A 12 2.97 11.38 16.63
N ASP A 13 3.46 11.94 17.74
CA ASP A 13 2.98 13.22 18.26
C ASP A 13 3.38 14.40 17.38
N ARG A 14 4.52 14.29 16.68
CA ARG A 14 4.92 15.26 15.66
C ARG A 14 3.96 15.27 14.47
N ASN A 15 3.51 14.10 14.04
CA ASN A 15 2.68 13.96 12.84
C ASN A 15 1.17 14.08 13.12
N ARG A 16 0.73 13.77 14.35
CA ARG A 16 -0.69 13.65 14.73
C ARG A 16 -1.01 14.38 16.06
N PRO A 17 -0.67 15.66 16.23
CA PRO A 17 -1.05 16.37 17.44
C PRO A 17 -2.58 16.51 17.56
N LEU A 18 -3.06 16.72 18.78
CA LEU A 18 -4.44 17.18 19.01
C LEU A 18 -4.64 18.59 18.45
N ALA A 19 -5.89 19.05 18.34
CA ALA A 19 -6.21 20.38 17.81
C ALA A 19 -5.54 21.53 18.58
N ASP A 20 -5.20 21.31 19.85
CA ASP A 20 -4.47 22.27 20.71
C ASP A 20 -2.95 22.04 20.73
N GLY A 21 -2.42 21.19 19.85
CA GLY A 21 -0.99 20.89 19.75
C GLY A 21 -0.47 19.85 20.75
N ARG A 22 -1.29 19.37 21.69
CA ARG A 22 -0.87 18.36 22.66
C ARG A 22 -0.61 16.99 22.00
N PRO A 23 0.26 16.15 22.59
CA PRO A 23 0.51 14.80 22.09
C PRO A 23 -0.76 13.94 22.14
N SER A 24 -0.89 13.03 21.17
CA SER A 24 -2.04 12.11 21.04
C SER A 24 -1.67 10.65 21.23
N SER A 25 -0.38 10.32 21.22
CA SER A 25 0.15 8.94 21.28
C SER A 25 -0.35 8.17 22.50
N SER A 26 -0.39 8.78 23.68
CA SER A 26 -0.88 8.16 24.91
C SER A 26 -2.37 7.81 24.85
N LEU A 27 -3.20 8.67 24.27
CA LEU A 27 -4.62 8.41 24.06
C LEU A 27 -4.84 7.27 23.05
N VAL A 28 -4.07 7.27 21.97
CA VAL A 28 -4.12 6.23 20.94
C VAL A 28 -3.68 4.89 21.52
N ALA A 29 -2.58 4.82 22.29
CA ALA A 29 -2.10 3.59 22.91
C ALA A 29 -3.15 2.98 23.86
N ALA A 30 -3.76 3.78 24.73
CA ALA A 30 -4.83 3.32 25.61
C ALA A 30 -6.07 2.85 24.82
N GLY A 31 -6.38 3.49 23.69
CA GLY A 31 -7.44 3.07 22.78
C GLY A 31 -7.14 1.74 22.09
N ILE A 32 -5.89 1.52 21.67
CA ILE A 32 -5.45 0.28 21.03
C ILE A 32 -5.55 -0.91 21.98
N GLU A 33 -5.09 -0.77 23.22
CA GLU A 33 -5.19 -1.83 24.23
C GLU A 33 -6.64 -2.30 24.41
N ARG A 34 -7.57 -1.34 24.58
CA ARG A 34 -9.01 -1.64 24.68
C ARG A 34 -9.55 -2.26 23.41
N LEU A 35 -9.18 -1.74 22.24
CA LEU A 35 -9.64 -2.26 20.96
C LEU A 35 -9.19 -3.71 20.77
N LEU A 36 -7.92 -4.03 21.01
CA LEU A 36 -7.38 -5.37 20.81
C LEU A 36 -7.95 -6.39 21.79
N SER A 37 -8.42 -5.96 22.98
CA SER A 37 -9.12 -6.84 23.91
C SER A 37 -10.48 -7.35 23.39
N VAL A 38 -11.09 -6.64 22.44
CA VAL A 38 -12.41 -6.99 21.85
C VAL A 38 -12.30 -7.41 20.38
N LEU A 39 -11.45 -6.74 19.61
CA LEU A 39 -11.22 -6.91 18.18
C LEU A 39 -9.74 -7.18 17.91
N PRO A 40 -9.23 -8.37 18.26
CA PRO A 40 -7.82 -8.74 18.15
C PRO A 40 -7.31 -8.80 16.70
N ASP A 41 -8.21 -8.88 15.71
CA ASP A 41 -7.88 -8.87 14.28
C ASP A 41 -7.79 -7.45 13.69
N SER A 42 -7.70 -6.41 14.54
CA SER A 42 -7.50 -5.04 14.06
C SER A 42 -6.09 -4.84 13.50
N THR A 43 -5.96 -3.87 12.58
CA THR A 43 -4.73 -3.61 11.81
C THR A 43 -4.18 -2.23 12.13
N GLY A 44 -2.86 -2.12 12.32
CA GLY A 44 -2.16 -0.85 12.46
C GLY A 44 -1.91 -0.17 11.10
N ARG A 45 -1.89 1.15 11.05
CA ARG A 45 -1.64 1.90 9.82
C ARG A 45 -0.77 3.12 10.11
N ALA A 46 0.44 3.14 9.53
CA ALA A 46 1.39 4.24 9.71
C ALA A 46 1.63 5.03 8.42
N THR A 47 1.69 6.35 8.54
CA THR A 47 2.14 7.23 7.46
C THR A 47 3.61 7.56 7.64
N LEU A 48 4.45 7.07 6.72
CA LEU A 48 5.88 7.34 6.75
C LEU A 48 6.15 8.72 6.14
N VAL A 49 6.53 9.69 6.96
CA VAL A 49 6.83 11.07 6.51
C VAL A 49 8.30 11.21 6.14
N ARG A 50 9.20 10.55 6.88
CA ARG A 50 10.64 10.58 6.64
C ARG A 50 11.17 9.17 6.46
N ALA A 51 12.07 8.99 5.49
CA ALA A 51 12.57 7.67 5.10
C ALA A 51 13.42 7.00 6.20
N ASP A 52 14.18 7.79 6.95
CA ASP A 52 15.07 7.36 8.03
C ASP A 52 14.32 6.76 9.24
N GLU A 53 13.01 7.00 9.35
CA GLU A 53 12.18 6.54 10.46
C GLU A 53 11.55 5.16 10.23
N LEU A 54 11.68 4.59 9.02
CA LEU A 54 10.96 3.36 8.64
C LEU A 54 11.17 2.21 9.63
N GLN A 55 12.40 2.00 10.08
CA GLN A 55 12.73 0.90 10.99
C GLN A 55 12.06 1.09 12.36
N GLU A 56 12.17 2.28 12.96
CA GLU A 56 11.59 2.60 14.27
C GLU A 56 10.05 2.51 14.26
N VAL A 57 9.42 2.93 13.15
CA VAL A 57 7.98 2.79 12.93
C VAL A 57 7.57 1.31 12.87
N ARG A 58 8.30 0.48 12.13
CA ARG A 58 8.03 -0.96 12.03
C ARG A 58 8.13 -1.67 13.38
N GLU A 59 9.20 -1.40 14.11
CA GLU A 59 9.43 -1.99 15.44
C GLU A 59 8.30 -1.62 16.40
N THR A 60 7.85 -0.36 16.37
CA THR A 60 6.71 0.07 17.18
C THR A 60 5.43 -0.67 16.79
N LEU A 61 5.10 -0.76 15.50
CA LEU A 61 3.89 -1.44 15.04
C LEU A 61 3.88 -2.94 15.39
N ALA A 62 5.03 -3.59 15.29
CA ALA A 62 5.19 -4.99 15.69
C ALA A 62 5.03 -5.19 17.21
N ALA A 63 5.48 -4.22 18.02
CA ALA A 63 5.38 -4.28 19.48
C ALA A 63 3.97 -3.98 20.02
N VAL A 64 3.16 -3.21 19.29
CA VAL A 64 1.81 -2.76 19.71
C VAL A 64 0.79 -3.91 19.73
N GLY A 65 1.11 -5.07 19.15
CA GLY A 65 0.29 -6.29 19.23
C GLY A 65 -0.79 -6.40 18.16
N PHE A 66 -0.74 -5.57 17.10
CA PHE A 66 -1.57 -5.80 15.93
C PHE A 66 -1.15 -7.09 15.21
N ARG A 67 -2.13 -7.82 14.65
CA ARG A 67 -1.83 -9.00 13.81
C ARG A 67 -1.19 -8.64 12.48
N SER A 68 -1.47 -7.44 11.99
CA SER A 68 -0.92 -6.90 10.75
C SER A 68 -0.83 -5.39 10.83
N PHE A 69 0.05 -4.81 10.02
CA PHE A 69 0.13 -3.38 9.86
C PHE A 69 0.54 -3.00 8.44
N ASP A 70 0.12 -1.81 8.00
CA ASP A 70 0.49 -1.26 6.70
C ASP A 70 1.25 0.08 6.88
N ILE A 71 2.40 0.21 6.23
CA ILE A 71 3.19 1.45 6.19
C ILE A 71 3.16 2.01 4.77
N LEU A 72 2.62 3.22 4.60
CA LEU A 72 2.59 3.89 3.31
C LEU A 72 3.26 5.26 3.45
N PRO A 73 4.01 5.71 2.43
CA PRO A 73 4.61 7.02 2.43
C PRO A 73 3.55 8.11 2.43
N ALA A 74 3.84 9.21 3.13
CA ALA A 74 3.11 10.45 3.00
C ALA A 74 3.08 10.82 1.51
N SER A 75 1.87 11.12 1.04
CA SER A 75 1.71 11.46 -0.37
C SER A 75 1.68 12.97 -0.56
N PRO A 76 2.26 13.50 -1.65
CA PRO A 76 2.16 14.91 -1.95
C PRO A 76 0.69 15.27 -2.16
N THR A 77 0.33 16.49 -1.77
CA THR A 77 -0.97 17.06 -2.10
C THR A 77 -0.85 17.89 -3.37
N VAL A 78 -1.98 18.38 -3.89
CA VAL A 78 -1.98 19.32 -5.02
C VAL A 78 -1.24 20.63 -4.66
N VAL A 79 -1.14 20.97 -3.37
CA VAL A 79 -0.44 22.15 -2.83
C VAL A 79 0.89 21.72 -2.17
N GLY A 80 1.99 22.41 -2.45
CA GLY A 80 3.30 22.11 -1.82
C GLY A 80 3.97 20.84 -2.37
N GLN A 81 4.02 20.71 -3.70
CA GLN A 81 4.38 19.48 -4.38
C GLN A 81 5.86 19.10 -4.28
N GLU A 82 6.80 20.04 -4.40
CA GLU A 82 8.21 19.70 -4.65
C GLU A 82 8.91 19.03 -3.47
N GLU A 83 8.86 19.65 -2.27
CA GLU A 83 9.50 19.09 -1.07
C GLU A 83 8.87 17.75 -0.68
N MET A 84 7.55 17.65 -0.72
CA MET A 84 6.83 16.40 -0.41
C MET A 84 7.07 15.32 -1.46
N ALA A 85 7.21 15.67 -2.75
CA ALA A 85 7.57 14.72 -3.79
C ALA A 85 9.00 14.20 -3.60
N ALA A 86 9.95 15.04 -3.17
CA ALA A 86 11.30 14.61 -2.83
C ALA A 86 11.31 13.62 -1.64
N ARG A 87 10.65 13.99 -0.54
CA ARG A 87 10.49 13.12 0.64
C ARG A 87 9.80 11.80 0.30
N ARG A 88 8.80 11.83 -0.59
CA ARG A 88 8.12 10.61 -1.07
C ARG A 88 9.07 9.73 -1.88
N ARG A 89 9.92 10.29 -2.75
CA ARG A 89 10.93 9.52 -3.50
C ARG A 89 11.92 8.82 -2.56
N GLU A 90 12.43 9.53 -1.56
CA GLU A 90 13.29 8.94 -0.52
C GLU A 90 12.57 7.82 0.25
N SER A 91 11.31 8.06 0.63
CA SER A 91 10.50 7.06 1.31
C SER A 91 10.22 5.82 0.45
N LEU A 92 10.01 5.98 -0.85
CA LEU A 92 9.85 4.86 -1.79
C LEU A 92 11.16 4.06 -1.92
N ALA A 93 12.31 4.72 -1.95
CA ALA A 93 13.62 4.07 -1.99
C ALA A 93 13.88 3.25 -0.71
N ALA A 94 13.70 3.84 0.47
CA ALA A 94 13.86 3.13 1.75
C ALA A 94 12.90 1.93 1.87
N ARG A 95 11.66 2.08 1.38
CA ARG A 95 10.71 0.95 1.31
C ARG A 95 11.18 -0.14 0.35
N LEU A 96 11.77 0.21 -0.79
CA LEU A 96 12.29 -0.77 -1.74
C LEU A 96 13.47 -1.55 -1.16
N GLU A 97 14.38 -0.88 -0.46
CA GLU A 97 15.48 -1.52 0.28
C GLU A 97 14.94 -2.48 1.34
N HIS A 98 13.97 -2.02 2.14
CA HIS A 98 13.31 -2.85 3.14
C HIS A 98 12.59 -4.05 2.51
N TYR A 99 11.93 -3.85 1.37
CA TYR A 99 11.29 -4.92 0.60
C TYR A 99 12.33 -5.98 0.21
N GLY A 100 13.48 -5.56 -0.34
CA GLY A 100 14.57 -6.45 -0.73
C GLY A 100 15.11 -7.26 0.46
N ALA A 101 15.32 -6.61 1.61
CA ALA A 101 15.74 -7.28 2.85
C ALA A 101 14.69 -8.29 3.34
N THR A 102 13.41 -7.92 3.31
CA THR A 102 12.30 -8.80 3.72
C THR A 102 12.21 -10.05 2.84
N VAL A 103 12.38 -9.89 1.53
CA VAL A 103 12.43 -11.02 0.58
C VAL A 103 13.63 -11.93 0.85
N ALA A 104 14.80 -11.35 1.09
CA ALA A 104 16.01 -12.13 1.37
C ALA A 104 15.83 -12.98 2.65
N GLU A 105 15.26 -12.37 3.69
CA GLU A 105 14.99 -13.02 4.98
C GLU A 105 13.88 -14.07 4.87
N LEU A 106 12.84 -13.83 4.07
CA LEU A 106 11.78 -14.80 3.77
C LEU A 106 12.39 -16.08 3.14
N VAL A 107 13.27 -15.91 2.15
CA VAL A 107 13.96 -17.03 1.47
C VAL A 107 14.89 -17.76 2.44
N ARG A 108 15.63 -17.03 3.29
CA ARG A 108 16.49 -17.62 4.33
C ARG A 108 15.69 -18.49 5.29
N CYS A 109 14.60 -17.94 5.85
CA CYS A 109 13.74 -18.69 6.77
C CYS A 109 13.12 -19.92 6.10
N ALA A 110 12.77 -19.82 4.81
CA ALA A 110 12.24 -20.95 4.05
C ALA A 110 13.26 -22.09 3.88
N ARG A 111 14.52 -21.75 3.59
CA ARG A 111 15.63 -22.70 3.46
C ARG A 111 15.96 -23.41 4.76
N GLU A 112 15.95 -22.67 5.86
CA GLU A 112 16.28 -23.18 7.19
C GLU A 112 15.09 -23.80 7.92
N ARG A 113 13.88 -23.71 7.34
CA ARG A 113 12.61 -24.08 7.98
C ARG A 113 12.40 -23.34 9.33
N ASP A 114 12.87 -22.10 9.40
CA ASP A 114 12.85 -21.26 10.60
C ASP A 114 11.47 -20.60 10.79
N THR A 115 10.56 -21.36 11.40
CA THR A 115 9.19 -20.89 11.71
C THR A 115 9.21 -19.70 12.68
N ALA A 116 10.15 -19.67 13.62
CA ALA A 116 10.26 -18.58 14.59
C ALA A 116 10.76 -17.30 13.91
N GLY A 117 11.72 -17.43 12.98
CA GLY A 117 12.20 -16.35 12.12
C GLY A 117 11.10 -15.74 11.28
N LEU A 118 10.26 -16.55 10.63
CA LEU A 118 9.11 -16.04 9.87
C LEU A 118 8.13 -15.25 10.74
N ARG A 119 7.83 -15.75 11.94
CA ARG A 119 6.94 -15.04 12.89
C ARG A 119 7.53 -13.71 13.32
N ARG A 120 8.85 -13.64 13.57
CA ARG A 120 9.54 -12.37 13.89
C ARG A 120 9.62 -11.43 12.70
N LEU A 121 9.83 -11.95 11.50
CA LEU A 121 9.90 -11.16 10.27
C LEU A 121 8.59 -10.39 10.05
N CYS A 122 7.46 -11.05 10.30
CA CYS A 122 6.10 -10.53 10.07
C CYS A 122 6.04 -9.79 8.72
N PRO A 123 6.14 -10.53 7.59
CA PRO A 123 6.33 -9.92 6.28
C PRO A 123 5.27 -8.86 5.98
N ASP A 124 5.69 -7.73 5.41
CA ASP A 124 4.78 -6.65 5.02
C ASP A 124 3.69 -7.22 4.08
N PRO A 125 2.39 -6.97 4.37
CA PRO A 125 1.30 -7.36 3.48
C PRO A 125 1.53 -6.97 2.01
N ASP A 126 2.19 -5.84 1.73
CA ASP A 126 2.53 -5.39 0.38
C ASP A 126 3.51 -6.34 -0.32
N VAL A 127 4.48 -6.92 0.41
CA VAL A 127 5.44 -7.91 -0.13
C VAL A 127 4.69 -9.18 -0.55
N LEU A 128 3.86 -9.70 0.34
CA LEU A 128 3.09 -10.92 0.07
C LEU A 128 2.02 -10.70 -1.00
N ALA A 129 1.41 -9.52 -1.04
CA ALA A 129 0.45 -9.14 -2.08
C ALA A 129 1.13 -9.08 -3.46
N ARG A 130 2.35 -8.55 -3.54
CA ARG A 130 3.06 -8.47 -4.81
C ARG A 130 3.52 -9.82 -5.34
N ILE A 131 3.96 -10.73 -4.45
CA ILE A 131 4.25 -12.12 -4.83
C ILE A 131 2.97 -12.77 -5.38
N ARG A 132 1.84 -12.63 -4.68
CA ARG A 132 0.53 -13.09 -5.17
C ARG A 132 0.16 -12.52 -6.54
N ASP A 133 0.34 -11.22 -6.74
CA ASP A 133 0.02 -10.55 -8.00
C ASP A 133 0.85 -11.06 -9.18
N VAL A 134 2.11 -11.49 -8.95
CA VAL A 134 2.97 -12.08 -9.98
C VAL A 134 2.53 -13.50 -10.34
N GLU A 135 1.98 -14.23 -9.37
CA GLU A 135 1.60 -15.63 -9.55
C GLU A 135 0.18 -15.85 -10.06
N ASP A 136 -0.68 -14.83 -9.96
CA ASP A 136 -2.07 -14.91 -10.41
C ASP A 136 -2.14 -15.23 -11.91
N PRO A 137 -2.53 -16.46 -12.30
CA PRO A 137 -2.55 -16.87 -13.70
C PRO A 137 -3.76 -16.28 -14.46
N HIS A 138 -4.70 -15.67 -13.74
CA HIS A 138 -5.98 -15.17 -14.27
C HIS A 138 -6.11 -13.64 -14.20
N GLY A 139 -5.30 -12.99 -13.37
CA GLY A 139 -5.38 -11.57 -13.06
C GLY A 139 -4.73 -10.67 -14.09
N ARG A 140 -5.47 -10.26 -15.13
CA ARG A 140 -5.15 -9.00 -15.83
C ARG A 140 -5.72 -7.83 -15.05
N ARG A 141 -4.87 -7.14 -14.28
CA ARG A 141 -5.28 -5.93 -13.56
C ARG A 141 -5.30 -4.73 -14.50
N TYR A 142 -6.50 -4.28 -14.84
CA TYR A 142 -6.71 -3.05 -15.63
C TYR A 142 -6.64 -1.78 -14.78
N PHE A 143 -6.94 -1.89 -13.49
CA PHE A 143 -6.94 -0.76 -12.56
C PHE A 143 -6.33 -1.17 -11.23
N ARG A 144 -5.48 -0.32 -10.65
CA ARG A 144 -4.86 -0.56 -9.34
C ARG A 144 -5.88 -0.61 -8.20
N CYS A 145 -6.94 0.20 -8.30
CA CYS A 145 -8.02 0.28 -7.30
C CYS A 145 -9.37 0.59 -7.98
N SER A 146 -10.43 0.55 -7.20
CA SER A 146 -11.81 0.74 -7.68
C SER A 146 -12.31 2.19 -7.69
N ALA A 147 -11.42 3.17 -7.49
CA ALA A 147 -11.78 4.60 -7.45
C ALA A 147 -12.60 5.04 -8.68
N ALA A 148 -13.71 5.74 -8.42
CA ALA A 148 -14.77 6.14 -9.36
C ALA A 148 -15.47 4.99 -10.13
N ARG A 149 -15.14 3.72 -9.85
CA ARG A 149 -15.77 2.53 -10.44
C ARG A 149 -16.77 1.94 -9.44
N SER A 150 -16.35 0.91 -8.70
CA SER A 150 -17.11 0.29 -7.61
C SER A 150 -16.81 0.91 -6.23
N TYR A 151 -15.98 1.96 -6.18
CA TYR A 151 -15.67 2.71 -4.97
C TYR A 151 -15.70 4.22 -5.25
N CYS A 152 -16.35 4.98 -4.37
CA CYS A 152 -16.29 6.44 -4.32
C CYS A 152 -16.49 6.88 -2.86
N VAL A 153 -16.29 8.16 -2.58
CA VAL A 153 -16.53 8.76 -1.26
C VAL A 153 -17.50 9.91 -1.40
N ALA A 154 -18.29 10.17 -0.35
CA ALA A 154 -19.06 11.39 -0.20
C ALA A 154 -18.35 12.29 0.82
N ASP A 155 -18.29 13.60 0.54
CA ASP A 155 -17.91 14.57 1.55
C ASP A 155 -19.11 14.98 2.41
N THR A 156 -18.89 15.89 3.35
CA THR A 156 -19.93 16.40 4.26
C THR A 156 -21.01 17.24 3.58
N SER A 157 -20.75 17.74 2.36
CA SER A 157 -21.72 18.47 1.54
C SER A 157 -22.59 17.54 0.70
N GLY A 158 -22.23 16.25 0.66
CA GLY A 158 -22.87 15.25 -0.20
C GLY A 158 -22.31 15.20 -1.61
N ASP A 159 -21.20 15.88 -1.90
CA ASP A 159 -20.50 15.76 -3.19
C ASP A 159 -19.72 14.43 -3.23
N LEU A 160 -19.75 13.77 -4.39
CA LEU A 160 -19.09 12.49 -4.62
C LEU A 160 -17.73 12.67 -5.31
N TYR A 161 -16.72 11.92 -4.83
CA TYR A 161 -15.35 11.96 -5.34
C TYR A 161 -14.81 10.54 -5.61
N PRO A 162 -13.79 10.38 -6.50
CA PRO A 162 -13.24 9.07 -6.86
C PRO A 162 -12.66 8.30 -5.67
N CYS A 163 -12.03 9.02 -4.74
CA CYS A 163 -11.53 8.48 -3.48
C CYS A 163 -11.35 9.60 -2.45
N GLN A 164 -11.08 9.22 -1.20
CA GLN A 164 -10.87 10.13 -0.07
C GLN A 164 -9.79 11.19 -0.30
N ARG A 165 -8.83 10.93 -1.20
CA ARG A 165 -7.74 11.87 -1.47
C ARG A 165 -8.17 13.03 -2.37
N PHE A 166 -9.19 12.82 -3.20
CA PHE A 166 -9.77 13.85 -4.07
C PHE A 166 -10.88 14.68 -3.38
N ALA A 167 -11.32 14.27 -2.19
CA ALA A 167 -12.42 14.94 -1.51
C ALA A 167 -12.09 16.41 -1.22
N GLY A 168 -13.04 17.31 -1.54
CA GLY A 168 -12.87 18.75 -1.41
C GLY A 168 -12.26 19.46 -2.62
N ASP A 169 -11.73 18.73 -3.61
CA ASP A 169 -11.27 19.31 -4.87
C ASP A 169 -12.39 19.29 -5.91
N CYS A 170 -13.09 20.42 -6.08
CA CYS A 170 -14.23 20.53 -6.97
C CYS A 170 -13.93 20.14 -8.43
N THR A 171 -12.66 20.22 -8.87
CA THR A 171 -12.25 19.80 -10.21
C THR A 171 -12.35 18.28 -10.39
N HIS A 172 -12.34 17.51 -9.31
CA HIS A 172 -12.41 16.06 -9.27
C HIS A 172 -13.75 15.51 -8.78
N ARG A 173 -14.77 16.35 -8.61
CA ARG A 173 -16.13 15.91 -8.30
C ARG A 173 -16.65 14.99 -9.43
N ILE A 174 -17.27 13.88 -9.05
CA ILE A 174 -17.85 12.89 -9.99
C ILE A 174 -19.37 12.77 -9.88
N GLY A 175 -20.00 13.56 -9.00
CA GLY A 175 -21.44 13.55 -8.77
C GLY A 175 -21.81 14.10 -7.40
N SER A 176 -23.02 13.79 -6.95
CA SER A 176 -23.52 14.09 -5.60
C SER A 176 -24.46 12.98 -5.10
N LEU A 177 -24.75 12.96 -3.80
CA LEU A 177 -25.75 12.03 -3.23
C LEU A 177 -27.16 12.28 -3.77
N ALA A 178 -27.46 13.52 -4.17
CA ALA A 178 -28.76 13.90 -4.71
C ALA A 178 -28.92 13.46 -6.19
N GLU A 179 -27.88 13.63 -7.00
CA GLU A 179 -27.92 13.40 -8.46
C GLU A 179 -27.32 12.06 -8.88
N GLY A 180 -26.61 11.39 -7.97
CA GLY A 180 -25.81 10.21 -8.29
C GLY A 180 -24.51 10.57 -9.02
N LEU A 181 -23.95 9.59 -9.74
CA LEU A 181 -22.69 9.73 -10.47
C LEU A 181 -22.94 10.32 -11.86
N THR A 182 -22.43 11.52 -12.11
CA THR A 182 -22.67 12.29 -13.34
C THR A 182 -21.40 12.57 -14.15
N ASP A 183 -20.23 12.67 -13.51
CA ASP A 183 -18.97 13.06 -14.19
C ASP A 183 -17.78 12.16 -13.81
N ARG A 184 -17.88 10.87 -14.12
CA ARG A 184 -16.81 9.90 -13.83
C ARG A 184 -16.05 9.37 -15.05
N ALA A 185 -16.40 9.79 -16.26
CA ALA A 185 -15.90 9.17 -17.50
C ALA A 185 -14.37 9.13 -17.57
N ARG A 186 -13.70 10.22 -17.18
CA ARG A 186 -12.22 10.34 -17.11
C ARG A 186 -11.52 9.30 -16.24
N TYR A 187 -12.24 8.64 -15.32
CA TYR A 187 -11.69 7.59 -14.48
C TYR A 187 -12.02 6.19 -14.97
N LEU A 188 -12.94 6.03 -15.93
CA LEU A 188 -13.34 4.72 -16.43
C LEU A 188 -12.36 4.14 -17.44
N ASP A 189 -11.51 4.97 -18.04
CA ASP A 189 -10.48 4.54 -18.97
C ASP A 189 -9.23 4.02 -18.25
N SER A 190 -8.75 2.87 -18.74
CA SER A 190 -7.60 2.19 -18.18
C SER A 190 -6.30 2.70 -18.79
N ALA A 191 -5.46 3.34 -17.97
CA ALA A 191 -4.11 3.75 -18.37
C ALA A 191 -3.31 2.59 -18.97
N VAL A 192 -3.45 1.36 -18.45
CA VAL A 192 -2.72 0.18 -18.97
C VAL A 192 -3.10 -0.24 -20.38
N VAL A 193 -4.26 0.21 -20.88
CA VAL A 193 -4.74 -0.07 -22.23
C VAL A 193 -4.41 1.07 -23.18
N HIS A 194 -4.52 2.31 -22.71
CA HIS A 194 -4.55 3.47 -23.60
C HIS A 194 -3.35 4.42 -23.42
N SER A 195 -2.76 4.54 -22.23
CA SER A 195 -1.63 5.44 -21.97
C SER A 195 -0.33 4.86 -22.52
N LEU A 196 0.42 5.64 -23.30
CA LEU A 196 1.63 5.17 -24.00
C LEU A 196 2.69 4.58 -23.04
N PRO A 197 3.05 5.23 -21.92
CA PRO A 197 3.98 4.65 -20.93
C PRO A 197 3.54 3.30 -20.37
N CYS A 198 2.22 3.10 -20.14
CA CYS A 198 1.74 1.83 -19.61
C CYS A 198 1.61 0.76 -20.70
N ARG A 199 1.24 1.14 -21.94
CA ARG A 199 1.16 0.21 -23.07
C ARG A 199 2.51 -0.42 -23.41
N SER A 200 3.61 0.28 -23.22
CA SER A 200 4.96 -0.27 -23.41
C SER A 200 5.53 -0.98 -22.17
N CYS A 201 4.84 -0.92 -21.03
CA CYS A 201 5.34 -1.48 -19.76
C CYS A 201 5.04 -2.97 -19.63
N TRP A 202 6.07 -3.77 -19.32
CA TRP A 202 5.98 -5.21 -19.10
C TRP A 202 5.17 -5.58 -17.84
N ALA A 203 5.14 -4.71 -16.82
CA ALA A 203 4.45 -4.94 -15.56
C ALA A 203 3.00 -4.43 -15.53
N ARG A 204 2.46 -3.93 -16.66
CA ARG A 204 1.20 -3.16 -16.69
C ARG A 204 0.00 -3.91 -16.11
N TYR A 205 -0.13 -5.21 -16.37
CA TYR A 205 -1.25 -6.02 -15.89
C TYR A 205 -1.08 -6.54 -14.45
N ILE A 206 0.09 -6.32 -13.86
CA ILE A 206 0.35 -6.60 -12.45
C ILE A 206 0.08 -5.31 -11.65
N CYS A 207 0.54 -4.17 -12.16
CA CYS A 207 0.46 -2.89 -11.47
C CYS A 207 -0.88 -2.15 -11.63
N GLY A 208 -1.62 -2.37 -12.72
CA GLY A 208 -2.92 -1.74 -12.97
C GLY A 208 -2.88 -0.21 -13.16
N GLY A 209 -1.76 0.36 -13.61
CA GLY A 209 -1.64 1.78 -13.94
C GLY A 209 -1.35 2.72 -12.77
N GLY A 210 -1.05 2.18 -11.58
CA GLY A 210 -0.69 2.99 -10.41
C GLY A 210 -1.88 3.68 -9.73
N CYS A 211 -1.59 4.59 -8.80
CA CYS A 211 -2.60 5.30 -8.03
C CYS A 211 -3.10 6.52 -8.81
N ALA A 212 -4.40 6.57 -9.12
CA ALA A 212 -5.00 7.66 -9.88
C ALA A 212 -4.72 9.05 -9.26
N TYR A 213 -4.72 9.17 -7.93
CA TYR A 213 -4.41 10.43 -7.28
C TYR A 213 -2.92 10.80 -7.41
N ASP A 214 -2.01 9.84 -7.19
CA ASP A 214 -0.58 10.12 -7.30
C ASP A 214 -0.19 10.49 -8.73
N ASN A 215 -0.84 9.86 -9.72
CA ASN A 215 -0.75 10.23 -11.12
C ASN A 215 -1.20 11.69 -11.31
N THR A 216 -2.39 12.06 -10.83
CA THR A 216 -2.89 13.44 -10.93
C THR A 216 -1.94 14.45 -10.30
N VAL A 217 -1.38 14.16 -9.12
CA VAL A 217 -0.42 15.09 -8.48
C VAL A 217 0.87 15.21 -9.27
N ALA A 218 1.37 14.12 -9.87
CA ALA A 218 2.62 14.12 -10.61
C ALA A 218 2.51 14.69 -12.03
N SER A 219 1.39 14.48 -12.72
CA SER A 219 1.23 14.77 -14.15
C SER A 219 0.06 15.71 -14.48
N GLY A 220 -0.78 16.07 -13.51
CA GLY A 220 -2.04 16.77 -13.73
C GLY A 220 -3.17 15.87 -14.25
N SER A 221 -2.90 14.58 -14.49
CA SER A 221 -3.83 13.64 -15.12
C SER A 221 -3.89 12.33 -14.33
N ALA A 222 -5.09 11.86 -14.01
CA ALA A 222 -5.27 10.54 -13.38
C ALA A 222 -4.81 9.38 -14.29
N PHE A 223 -4.72 9.66 -15.59
CA PHE A 223 -4.43 8.70 -16.64
C PHE A 223 -2.92 8.59 -16.97
N ASP A 224 -2.15 9.65 -16.71
CA ASP A 224 -0.72 9.67 -17.00
C ASP A 224 0.09 9.34 -15.73
N PRO A 225 0.84 8.22 -15.73
CA PRO A 225 1.34 7.63 -14.51
C PRO A 225 2.52 8.41 -13.91
N ASP A 226 2.61 8.42 -12.58
CA ASP A 226 3.76 8.93 -11.82
C ASP A 226 5.03 8.08 -12.10
N PRO A 227 6.08 8.63 -12.75
CA PRO A 227 7.28 7.86 -13.11
C PRO A 227 8.00 7.27 -11.90
N ALA A 228 8.11 8.01 -10.79
CA ALA A 228 8.81 7.54 -9.60
C ALA A 228 8.07 6.35 -8.95
N PHE A 229 6.74 6.41 -8.94
CA PHE A 229 5.94 5.28 -8.47
C PHE A 229 5.98 4.10 -9.45
N CYS A 230 6.10 4.35 -10.76
CA CYS A 230 6.30 3.28 -11.74
C CYS A 230 7.62 2.53 -11.52
N ASP A 231 8.72 3.24 -11.24
CA ASP A 231 10.01 2.62 -10.93
C ASP A 231 9.92 1.75 -9.68
N PHE A 232 9.33 2.27 -8.61
CA PHE A 232 9.08 1.50 -7.40
C PHE A 232 8.23 0.24 -7.67
N LEU A 233 7.15 0.37 -8.44
CA LEU A 233 6.28 -0.76 -8.76
C LEU A 233 6.98 -1.81 -9.63
N ARG A 234 7.81 -1.39 -10.60
CA ARG A 234 8.59 -2.35 -11.42
C ARG A 234 9.62 -3.08 -10.56
N ALA A 235 10.38 -2.37 -9.74
CA ALA A 235 11.39 -2.96 -8.88
C ALA A 235 10.80 -3.96 -7.86
N THR A 236 9.63 -3.65 -7.28
CA THR A 236 8.93 -4.61 -6.38
C THR A 236 8.41 -5.85 -7.12
N VAL A 237 7.99 -5.72 -8.37
CA VAL A 237 7.62 -6.88 -9.23
C VAL A 237 8.87 -7.71 -9.54
N GLU A 238 9.99 -7.09 -9.89
CA GLU A 238 11.26 -7.79 -10.13
C GLU A 238 11.70 -8.57 -8.88
N LEU A 239 11.65 -7.96 -7.70
CA LEU A 239 11.96 -8.64 -6.44
C LEU A 239 11.02 -9.81 -6.16
N ALA A 240 9.72 -9.67 -6.43
CA ALA A 240 8.77 -10.78 -6.30
C ALA A 240 9.10 -11.94 -7.26
N VAL A 241 9.41 -11.65 -8.53
CA VAL A 241 9.87 -12.67 -9.49
C VAL A 241 11.16 -13.35 -9.01
N VAL A 242 12.14 -12.57 -8.56
CA VAL A 242 13.40 -13.11 -8.01
C VAL A 242 13.14 -14.01 -6.80
N THR A 243 12.21 -13.62 -5.92
CA THR A 243 11.80 -14.43 -4.76
C THR A 243 11.31 -15.80 -5.22
N LEU A 244 10.36 -15.80 -6.15
CA LEU A 244 9.73 -17.01 -6.68
C LEU A 244 10.73 -17.93 -7.38
N CYS A 245 11.68 -17.37 -8.14
CA CYS A 245 12.74 -18.14 -8.79
C CYS A 245 13.78 -18.72 -7.82
N ARG A 246 13.94 -18.13 -6.63
CA ARG A 246 14.91 -18.58 -5.61
C ARG A 246 14.37 -19.68 -4.70
N LEU A 247 13.04 -19.84 -4.63
CA LEU A 247 12.35 -20.81 -3.79
C LEU A 247 12.22 -22.15 -4.52
N LYS A 248 12.70 -23.22 -3.88
CA LYS A 248 12.44 -24.60 -4.30
C LYS A 248 11.03 -25.04 -3.89
N SER A 249 10.53 -26.14 -4.47
CA SER A 249 9.20 -26.68 -4.16
C SER A 249 8.98 -26.94 -2.66
N GLU A 250 9.98 -27.47 -1.97
CA GLU A 250 9.93 -27.74 -0.53
C GLU A 250 9.90 -26.47 0.32
N GLU A 251 10.71 -25.47 -0.02
CA GLU A 251 10.77 -24.17 0.65
C GLU A 251 9.46 -23.42 0.47
N ARG A 252 8.87 -23.52 -0.72
CA ARG A 252 7.55 -22.97 -1.03
C ARG A 252 6.43 -23.68 -0.25
N ALA A 253 6.46 -25.02 -0.19
CA ALA A 253 5.50 -25.79 0.58
C ALA A 253 5.53 -25.36 2.05
N PHE A 254 6.72 -25.24 2.64
CA PHE A 254 6.90 -24.70 3.98
C PHE A 254 6.30 -23.29 4.15
N LEU A 255 6.59 -22.35 3.25
CA LEU A 255 6.01 -21.00 3.32
C LEU A 255 4.48 -21.00 3.18
N THR A 256 3.92 -21.94 2.42
CA THR A 256 2.47 -22.11 2.26
C THR A 256 1.85 -22.66 3.55
N GLU A 257 2.46 -23.67 4.16
CA GLU A 257 2.04 -24.23 5.46
C GLU A 257 2.06 -23.17 6.58
N GLN A 258 3.04 -22.27 6.54
CA GLN A 258 3.14 -21.15 7.50
C GLN A 258 2.20 -19.97 7.15
N GLY A 259 1.42 -20.06 6.07
CA GLY A 259 0.50 -18.99 5.64
C GLY A 259 1.20 -17.74 5.09
N ALA A 260 2.50 -17.82 4.79
CA ALA A 260 3.27 -16.72 4.24
C ALA A 260 3.11 -16.58 2.71
N LEU A 261 2.86 -17.68 2.01
CA LEU A 261 2.59 -17.69 0.57
C LEU A 261 1.24 -18.36 0.25
N PRO A 262 0.56 -17.97 -0.84
CA PRO A 262 -0.63 -18.68 -1.30
C PRO A 262 -0.27 -20.08 -1.80
N ALA A 263 -1.21 -21.02 -1.63
CA ALA A 263 -1.16 -22.28 -2.35
C ALA A 263 -1.26 -22.01 -3.85
N ARG A 264 -0.44 -22.71 -4.65
CA ARG A 264 -0.49 -22.61 -6.10
C ARG A 264 -1.71 -23.40 -6.58
N VAL A 265 -2.70 -22.73 -7.14
CA VAL A 265 -3.82 -23.38 -7.80
C VAL A 265 -3.44 -23.53 -9.27
N CYS A 266 -3.25 -24.76 -9.75
CA CYS A 266 -3.14 -24.97 -11.19
C CYS A 266 -4.52 -24.70 -11.81
N PRO A 267 -4.60 -23.86 -12.85
CA PRO A 267 -5.85 -23.63 -13.57
C PRO A 267 -6.50 -24.88 -14.16
N LEU A 268 -5.73 -25.97 -14.31
CA LEU A 268 -6.19 -27.26 -14.83
C LEU A 268 -6.60 -28.25 -13.72
N ASP A 269 -6.41 -27.90 -12.45
CA ASP A 269 -6.81 -28.72 -11.30
C ASP A 269 -8.24 -28.39 -10.82
N LEU A 270 -8.99 -27.57 -11.57
CA LEU A 270 -10.39 -27.16 -11.31
C LEU A 270 -11.38 -27.89 -12.22
#